data_AF-A0A5C5YXC8-F1
#
_entry.id   AF-A0A5C5YXC8-F1
#
_cell.length_a   1.000
_cell.length_b   1.000
_cell.length_c   1.000
_cell.angle_alpha   90.00
_cell.angle_beta   90.00
_cell.angle_gamma   90.00
#
_symmetry.space_group_name_H-M   'P 1'
#
loop_
_entity.id
_entity.type
_entity.pdbx_description
1 polymer ?
#
loop_
_entity_poly.entity_id
_entity_poly.type
_entity_poly.pdbx_seq_one_letter_code
_entity_poly.pdbx_strand_id
1 'polypeptide(L)'
;MDKRPRITTKFNALMVLYSSACGFLAFAFSDAAKDVPIQGIVLTSLIDFVRYMAMLFLSAYFARELWNRLIVDIFDLRPVLYGEAVAMVVAVGLLV
;
A
#
# COMPACT_ATOMS: atom_id res chain seq x y z
N MET A 1 6.75 -21.86 -20.38
CA MET A 1 6.93 -21.24 -19.05
C MET A 1 7.05 -19.74 -19.23
N ASP A 2 6.05 -18.98 -18.81
CA ASP A 2 6.03 -17.52 -18.86
C ASP A 2 7.11 -16.97 -17.90
N LYS A 3 8.22 -16.47 -18.46
CA LYS A 3 9.42 -16.01 -17.73
C LYS A 3 9.31 -14.55 -17.25
N ARG A 4 8.11 -14.05 -17.00
CA ARG A 4 7.94 -12.68 -16.50
C ARG A 4 8.11 -12.66 -14.98
N PRO A 5 8.97 -11.80 -14.41
CA PRO A 5 9.11 -11.67 -12.97
C PRO A 5 7.76 -11.22 -12.40
N ARG A 6 7.09 -12.11 -11.67
CA ARG A 6 5.86 -11.78 -10.95
C ARG A 6 6.23 -11.14 -9.63
N ILE A 7 5.50 -10.10 -9.24
CA ILE A 7 5.66 -9.50 -7.93
C ILE A 7 5.39 -10.55 -6.86
N THR A 8 6.38 -10.74 -5.97
CA THR A 8 6.30 -11.74 -4.91
C THR A 8 5.63 -11.16 -3.68
N THR A 9 5.00 -12.01 -2.87
CA THR A 9 4.43 -11.61 -1.58
C THR A 9 5.47 -10.96 -0.68
N LYS A 10 6.73 -11.42 -0.74
CA LYS A 10 7.86 -10.83 0.01
C LYS A 10 8.13 -9.38 -0.40
N PHE A 11 8.06 -9.09 -1.70
CA PHE A 11 8.23 -7.72 -2.21
C PHE A 11 7.13 -6.79 -1.69
N ASN A 12 5.87 -7.22 -1.75
CA ASN A 12 4.76 -6.41 -1.23
C ASN A 12 4.88 -6.17 0.27
N ALA A 13 5.25 -7.19 1.04
CA ALA A 13 5.49 -7.04 2.47
C ALA A 13 6.58 -6.00 2.75
N LEU A 14 7.70 -6.04 2.01
CA LEU A 14 8.77 -5.05 2.15
C LEU A 14 8.31 -3.64 1.79
N MET A 15 7.55 -3.46 0.70
CA MET A 15 7.05 -2.14 0.33
C MET A 15 6.06 -1.57 1.34
N VAL A 16 5.17 -2.41 1.87
CA VAL A 16 4.24 -2.02 2.94
C VAL A 16 5.01 -1.60 4.20
N LEU A 17 6.01 -2.38 4.60
CA LEU A 17 6.86 -2.05 5.75
C LEU A 17 7.60 -0.73 5.55
N TYR A 18 8.16 -0.51 4.37
CA TYR A 18 8.82 0.73 4.02
C TYR A 18 7.87 1.93 4.09
N SER A 19 6.71 1.84 3.45
CA SER A 19 5.69 2.91 3.48
C SER A 19 5.20 3.21 4.90
N SER A 20 5.02 2.17 5.72
CA SER A 20 4.58 2.32 7.11
C SER A 20 5.67 2.96 7.98
N ALA A 21 6.94 2.62 7.75
CA ALA A 21 8.07 3.26 8.42
C ALA A 21 8.17 4.75 8.04
N CYS A 22 7.99 5.09 6.77
CA CYS A 22 7.91 6.48 6.32
C CYS A 22 6.77 7.25 7.00
N GLY A 23 5.57 6.67 7.06
CA GLY A 23 4.42 7.28 7.75
C GLY A 23 4.65 7.48 9.24
N PHE A 24 5.23 6.48 9.92
CA PHE A 24 5.59 6.59 11.34
C PHE A 24 6.61 7.70 11.58
N LEU A 25 7.66 7.78 10.76
CA LEU A 25 8.66 8.85 10.86
C LEU A 25 8.02 10.22 10.61
N ALA A 26 7.18 10.36 9.59
CA ALA A 26 6.46 11.60 9.30
C ALA A 26 5.59 12.05 10.48
N PHE A 27 4.88 11.12 11.12
CA PHE A 27 4.10 11.41 12.32
C PHE A 27 4.99 11.80 13.50
N ALA A 28 6.08 11.08 13.74
CA ALA A 28 7.02 11.35 14.83
C ALA A 28 7.68 12.74 14.72
N PHE A 29 7.91 13.23 13.49
CA PHE A 29 8.44 14.58 13.24
C PHE A 29 7.37 15.66 13.11
N SER A 30 6.08 15.31 13.15
CA SER A 30 4.99 16.27 13.04
C SER A 30 4.75 17.03 14.35
N ASP A 31 4.24 18.26 14.26
CA ASP A 31 3.87 19.06 15.44
C ASP A 31 2.77 18.40 16.29
N ALA A 32 1.97 17.49 15.70
CA ALA A 32 0.95 16.72 16.40
C ALA A 32 1.52 15.73 17.43
N ALA A 33 2.81 15.37 17.34
CA ALA A 33 3.47 14.47 18.28
C ALA A 33 4.09 15.19 19.50
N LYS A 34 4.15 16.52 19.53
CA LYS A 34 4.89 17.28 20.55
C LYS A 34 4.35 17.14 21.98
N ASP A 35 3.03 16.98 22.15
CA ASP A 35 2.38 16.92 23.47
C ASP A 35 1.78 15.54 23.80
N VAL A 36 2.04 14.53 22.97
CA VAL A 36 1.47 13.19 23.15
C VAL A 36 2.47 12.28 23.86
N PRO A 37 2.11 11.62 24.98
CA PRO A 37 2.99 10.65 25.61
C PRO A 37 3.32 9.50 24.64
N ILE A 38 4.52 8.92 24.75
CA ILE A 38 5.04 7.88 23.83
C ILE A 38 4.03 6.72 23.66
N GLN A 39 3.32 6.34 24.72
CA GLN A 39 2.28 5.30 24.67
C GLN A 39 1.11 5.68 23.75
N GLY A 40 0.70 6.96 23.75
CA GLY A 40 -0.32 7.49 22.84
C GLY A 40 0.15 7.57 21.40
N ILE A 41 1.45 7.86 21.17
CA ILE A 41 2.07 7.83 19.83
C ILE A 41 2.02 6.42 19.26
N VAL A 42 2.40 5.41 20.05
CA VAL A 42 2.41 4.00 19.63
C VAL A 42 0.99 3.51 19.31
N LEU A 43 0.02 3.76 20.21
CA LEU A 43 -1.35 3.31 20.01
C LEU A 43 -2.00 3.97 18.79
N THR A 44 -1.83 5.28 18.63
CA THR A 44 -2.35 6.02 17.48
C THR A 44 -1.74 5.51 16.18
N SER A 45 -0.41 5.30 16.15
CA SER A 45 0.29 4.78 14.96
C SER A 45 -0.14 3.36 14.60
N LEU A 46 -0.45 2.50 15.59
CA LEU A 46 -0.96 1.15 15.34
C LEU A 46 -2.37 1.17 14.74
N ILE A 47 -3.26 2.01 15.28
CA ILE A 47 -4.62 2.18 14.75
C ILE A 47 -4.55 2.72 13.32
N ASP A 48 -3.67 3.68 13.08
CA ASP A 48 -3.47 4.26 11.75
C ASP A 48 -2.89 3.24 10.77
N PHE A 49 -1.93 2.43 11.20
CA PHE A 49 -1.40 1.33 10.40
C PHE A 49 -2.49 0.31 10.01
N VAL A 50 -3.38 -0.06 10.93
CA VAL A 50 -4.50 -0.97 10.63
C VAL A 50 -5.47 -0.34 9.63
N ARG A 51 -5.82 0.95 9.78
CA ARG A 51 -6.65 1.67 8.81
C ARG A 51 -5.97 1.75 7.44
N TYR A 52 -4.69 2.07 7.42
CA TYR A 52 -3.87 2.09 6.21
C TYR A 52 -3.90 0.72 5.52
N MET A 53 -3.71 -0.38 6.24
CA MET A 53 -3.82 -1.74 5.70
C MET A 53 -5.20 -2.03 5.10
N ALA A 54 -6.27 -1.68 5.81
CA ALA A 54 -7.63 -1.87 5.31
C ALA A 54 -7.86 -1.08 4.01
N MET A 55 -7.48 0.20 3.98
CA MET A 55 -7.64 1.07 2.80
C MET A 55 -6.76 0.63 1.64
N LEU A 56 -5.54 0.18 1.91
CA LEU A 56 -4.60 -0.32 0.91
C LEU A 56 -5.14 -1.58 0.22
N PHE A 57 -5.65 -2.55 0.97
CA PHE A 57 -6.22 -3.76 0.39
C PHE A 57 -7.51 -3.49 -0.37
N LEU A 58 -8.37 -2.61 0.17
CA LEU A 58 -9.60 -2.21 -0.52
C LEU A 58 -9.28 -1.48 -1.84
N SER A 59 -8.34 -0.54 -1.81
CA SER A 59 -7.90 0.19 -3.01
C SER A 59 -7.25 -0.73 -4.03
N ALA A 60 -6.43 -1.69 -3.60
CA ALA A 60 -5.82 -2.69 -4.48
C ALA A 60 -6.87 -3.60 -5.12
N TYR A 61 -7.92 -3.95 -4.38
CA TYR A 61 -9.05 -4.72 -4.93
C TYR A 61 -9.76 -3.94 -6.03
N PHE A 62 -10.12 -2.67 -5.79
CA PHE A 62 -10.75 -1.82 -6.80
C PHE A 62 -9.83 -1.57 -8.00
N ALA A 63 -8.55 -1.29 -7.77
CA ALA A 63 -7.57 -1.07 -8.84
C ALA A 63 -7.42 -2.31 -9.73
N ARG A 64 -7.38 -3.51 -9.12
CA ARG A 64 -7.36 -4.78 -9.86
C ARG A 64 -8.61 -4.94 -10.70
N GLU A 65 -9.79 -4.69 -10.14
CA GLU A 65 -11.05 -4.91 -10.82
C GLU A 65 -11.26 -3.91 -11.96
N LEU A 66 -10.91 -2.65 -11.73
CA LEU A 66 -10.90 -1.61 -12.74
C LEU A 66 -9.95 -1.98 -13.89
N TRP A 67 -8.72 -2.42 -13.57
CA TRP A 67 -7.77 -2.84 -14.59
C TRP A 67 -8.31 -4.01 -15.42
N ASN A 68 -8.78 -5.07 -14.77
CA ASN A 68 -9.18 -6.29 -15.44
C ASN A 68 -10.49 -6.17 -16.21
N ARG A 69 -11.43 -5.31 -15.77
CA ARG A 69 -12.72 -5.12 -16.46
C ARG A 69 -12.70 -4.02 -17.50
N LEU A 70 -11.94 -2.95 -17.29
CA LEU A 70 -11.94 -1.79 -18.17
C LEU A 70 -10.73 -1.78 -19.08
N ILE A 71 -9.52 -1.82 -18.49
CA ILE A 71 -8.28 -1.60 -19.24
C ILE A 71 -7.93 -2.80 -20.12
N VAL A 72 -8.05 -4.01 -19.58
CA VAL A 72 -7.78 -5.24 -20.33
C VAL A 72 -8.75 -5.39 -21.50
N ASP A 73 -10.02 -5.06 -21.31
CA ASP A 73 -11.06 -5.17 -22.34
C ASP A 73 -10.83 -4.19 -23.49
N ILE A 74 -10.40 -2.96 -23.19
CA ILE A 74 -10.17 -1.92 -24.21
C ILE A 74 -8.83 -2.12 -24.95
N PHE A 75 -7.77 -2.51 -24.24
CA PHE A 75 -6.40 -2.44 -24.76
C PHE A 75 -5.73 -3.80 -24.99
N ASP A 76 -6.47 -4.92 -24.84
CA ASP A 76 -5.95 -6.29 -24.96
C ASP A 76 -4.67 -6.53 -24.14
N LEU A 77 -4.67 -6.00 -22.92
CA LEU A 77 -3.55 -6.08 -21.99
C LEU A 77 -3.64 -7.33 -21.09
N ARG A 78 -2.50 -7.74 -20.52
CA ARG A 78 -2.48 -8.84 -19.55
C ARG A 78 -3.28 -8.45 -18.28
N PRO A 79 -4.10 -9.36 -17.73
CA PRO A 79 -4.74 -9.15 -16.44
C PRO A 79 -3.73 -9.06 -15.30
N VAL A 80 -4.03 -8.16 -14.36
CA VAL A 80 -3.20 -7.87 -13.19
C VAL A 80 -3.63 -8.77 -12.03
N LEU A 81 -2.63 -9.37 -11.39
CA LEU A 81 -2.80 -10.17 -10.18
C LEU A 81 -2.99 -9.25 -8.97
N TYR A 82 -3.67 -9.74 -7.93
CA TYR A 82 -3.88 -8.94 -6.72
C TYR A 82 -2.56 -8.45 -6.08
N GLY A 83 -1.52 -9.29 -6.07
CA GLY A 83 -0.20 -8.87 -5.60
C GLY A 83 0.41 -7.73 -6.42
N GLU A 84 0.19 -7.70 -7.73
CA GLU A 84 0.65 -6.62 -8.61
C GLU A 84 -0.15 -5.33 -8.35
N ALA A 85 -1.46 -5.44 -8.13
CA ALA A 85 -2.32 -4.29 -7.78
C ALA A 85 -1.96 -3.67 -6.43
N VAL A 86 -1.64 -4.48 -5.41
CA VAL A 86 -1.12 -3.99 -4.12
C VAL A 86 0.17 -3.20 -4.33
N ALA A 87 1.09 -3.72 -5.14
CA ALA A 87 2.33 -3.03 -5.42
C ALA A 87 2.12 -1.68 -6.11
N MET A 88 1.21 -1.63 -7.08
CA MET A 88 0.86 -0.38 -7.78
C MET A 88 0.31 0.66 -6.79
N VAL A 89 -0.63 0.27 -5.93
CA VAL A 89 -1.23 1.19 -4.95
C VAL A 89 -0.18 1.72 -3.96
N VAL A 90 0.70 0.85 -3.45
CA VAL A 90 1.77 1.28 -2.54
C VAL A 90 2.76 2.20 -3.26
N ALA A 91 3.16 1.86 -4.48
CA ALA A 91 4.08 2.68 -5.27
C ALA A 91 3.51 4.07 -5.55
N VAL A 92 2.22 4.16 -5.91
CA VAL A 92 1.53 5.44 -6.08
C VAL A 92 1.46 6.20 -4.75
N GLY A 93 1.12 5.52 -3.65
CA GLY A 93 1.06 6.14 -2.32
C GLY A 93 2.42 6.62 -1.80
N LEU A 94 3.54 6.10 -2.31
CA LEU A 94 4.89 6.59 -1.99
C LEU A 94 5.31 7.81 -2.82
N LEU A 95 4.63 8.08 -3.95
CA LEU A 95 4.91 9.22 -4.82
C LEU A 95 4.15 10.49 -4.43
N VAL A 96 3.10 10.34 -3.62
CA VAL A 96 2.25 11.43 -3.10
C VAL A 96 2.76 11.83 -1.73
#